data_AF-A0A670Z4V3-F1
#
_entry.id   AF-A0A670Z4V3-F1
#
_cell.length_a   1.000
_cell.length_b   1.000
_cell.length_c   1.000
_cell.angle_alpha   90.00
_cell.angle_beta   90.00
_cell.angle_gamma   90.00
#
_symmetry.space_group_name_H-M   'P 1'
#
loop_
_entity.id
_entity.type
_entity.pdbx_description
1 polymer ?
#
loop_
_entity_poly.entity_id
_entity_poly.type
_entity_poly.pdbx_seq_one_letter_code
_entity_poly.pdbx_strand_id
1 'polypeptide(L)'
;MPFGLKLRRTRRYNVRSKNCFMTRIQLLENNVIDNNCNPPIVVHCSAGVGRTGVVILTELMIGCLEHNEKVDVPVMLQHLREQRMFMIQTIAQYKFVYQVLILFLQNSRLI
;
A
#
# COMPACT_ATOMS: atom_id res chain seq x y z
N MET A 1 -29.65 -22.23 -0.10
CA MET A 1 -29.57 -20.76 0.03
C MET A 1 -28.69 -20.23 -1.09
N PRO A 2 -29.13 -19.22 -1.87
CA PRO A 2 -28.44 -18.76 -3.07
C PRO A 2 -27.61 -17.49 -2.78
N PHE A 3 -26.30 -17.57 -2.94
CA PHE A 3 -25.47 -16.36 -3.13
C PHE A 3 -24.52 -16.61 -4.30
N GLY A 4 -25.01 -16.28 -5.51
CA GLY A 4 -24.20 -16.17 -6.71
C GLY A 4 -23.33 -14.92 -6.65
N LEU A 5 -22.16 -15.03 -6.01
CA LEU A 5 -21.11 -14.00 -6.08
C LEU A 5 -20.50 -14.01 -7.48
N LYS A 6 -21.06 -13.17 -8.36
CA LYS A 6 -20.51 -12.89 -9.69
C LYS A 6 -19.22 -12.09 -9.49
N LEU A 7 -18.08 -12.78 -9.36
CA LEU A 7 -16.75 -12.15 -9.33
C LEU A 7 -16.56 -11.38 -10.64
N ARG A 8 -16.73 -10.05 -10.59
CA ARG A 8 -16.33 -9.17 -11.68
C ARG A 8 -14.83 -9.35 -11.88
N ARG A 9 -14.45 -9.75 -13.11
CA ARG A 9 -13.07 -9.80 -13.62
C ARG A 9 -12.23 -8.70 -12.96
N THR A 10 -11.18 -9.12 -12.26
CA THR A 10 -10.11 -8.26 -11.73
C THR A 10 -9.73 -7.22 -12.78
N ARG A 11 -10.03 -5.95 -12.53
CA ARG A 11 -9.47 -4.85 -13.33
C ARG A 11 -7.95 -4.99 -13.22
N ARG A 12 -7.27 -5.17 -14.36
CA ARG A 12 -5.82 -5.12 -14.43
C ARG A 12 -5.39 -3.80 -13.79
N TYR A 13 -4.56 -3.89 -12.76
CA TYR A 13 -3.90 -2.74 -12.16
C TYR A 13 -3.12 -2.03 -13.26
N ASN A 14 -3.55 -0.84 -13.66
CA ASN A 14 -2.78 -0.02 -14.58
C ASN A 14 -1.76 0.76 -13.75
N VAL A 15 -0.49 0.39 -13.91
CA VAL A 15 0.69 0.91 -13.21
C VAL A 15 0.84 2.44 -13.38
N ARG A 16 0.06 3.08 -14.25
CA ARG A 16 -0.03 4.55 -14.39
C ARG A 16 -0.79 5.26 -13.25
N SER A 17 -1.46 4.51 -12.36
CA SER A 17 -2.18 5.04 -11.18
C SER A 17 -1.28 5.30 -9.96
N LYS A 18 0.05 5.22 -10.11
CA LYS A 18 1.06 5.51 -9.08
C LYS A 18 0.89 6.88 -8.41
N ASN A 19 0.36 7.87 -9.15
CA ASN A 19 0.12 9.22 -8.62
C ASN A 19 -0.98 9.31 -7.55
N CYS A 20 -1.83 8.29 -7.36
CA CYS A 20 -3.01 8.40 -6.48
C CYS A 20 -2.78 7.87 -5.05
N PHE A 21 -1.77 7.02 -4.84
CA PHE A 21 -1.49 6.48 -3.50
C PHE A 21 -0.73 7.49 -2.62
N MET A 22 0.16 8.29 -3.24
CA MET A 22 0.97 9.30 -2.57
C MET A 22 0.16 10.52 -2.11
N THR A 23 -0.85 10.95 -2.90
CA THR A 23 -1.76 12.04 -2.51
C THR A 23 -2.44 11.78 -1.17
N ARG A 24 -2.63 10.52 -0.77
CA ARG A 24 -3.28 10.18 0.51
C ARG A 24 -2.36 10.24 1.74
N ILE A 25 -1.03 10.25 1.56
CA ILE A 25 -0.07 10.48 2.65
C ILE A 25 -0.02 11.97 3.01
N GLN A 26 0.01 12.86 2.02
CA GLN A 26 -0.09 14.31 2.26
C GLN A 26 -1.48 14.71 2.80
N LEU A 27 -2.54 13.97 2.45
CA LEU A 27 -3.90 14.19 2.97
C LEU A 27 -4.16 13.55 4.34
N LEU A 28 -3.22 12.79 4.91
CA LEU A 28 -3.34 12.37 6.31
C LEU A 28 -3.06 13.51 7.30
N GLU A 29 -2.41 14.58 6.85
CA GLU A 29 -2.24 15.79 7.65
C GLU A 29 -3.32 16.86 7.41
N ASN A 30 -4.01 16.85 6.26
CA ASN A 30 -4.97 17.90 5.92
C ASN A 30 -6.26 17.33 5.32
N ASN A 31 -7.40 17.64 5.95
CA ASN A 31 -8.77 17.31 5.53
C ASN A 31 -9.14 17.93 4.17
N VAL A 32 -8.49 17.52 3.08
CA VAL A 32 -8.82 17.97 1.71
C VAL A 32 -9.22 16.75 0.90
N ILE A 33 -10.52 16.52 0.82
CA ILE A 33 -11.10 15.56 -0.12
C ILE A 33 -11.06 16.24 -1.49
N ASP A 34 -9.96 16.09 -2.22
CA ASP A 34 -9.94 16.49 -3.62
C ASP A 34 -10.90 15.59 -4.40
N ASN A 35 -12.02 16.19 -4.84
CA ASN A 35 -13.11 15.55 -5.57
C ASN A 35 -12.74 15.09 -7.00
N ASN A 36 -11.45 14.94 -7.29
CA ASN A 36 -10.93 14.47 -8.57
C ASN A 36 -10.10 13.18 -8.47
N CYS A 37 -10.20 12.46 -7.35
CA CYS A 37 -9.38 11.29 -7.07
C CYS A 37 -10.06 9.95 -7.42
N ASN A 38 -9.28 9.04 -7.99
CA ASN A 38 -9.68 7.68 -8.35
C ASN A 38 -10.41 6.97 -7.19
N PRO A 39 -11.39 6.08 -7.47
CA PRO A 39 -12.10 5.36 -6.42
C PRO A 39 -11.12 4.53 -5.56
N PRO A 40 -11.37 4.41 -4.25
CA PRO A 40 -10.47 3.68 -3.34
C PRO A 40 -10.33 2.23 -3.76
N ILE A 41 -9.11 1.70 -3.68
CA ILE A 41 -8.80 0.31 -4.03
C ILE A 41 -9.03 -0.58 -2.82
N VAL A 42 -9.83 -1.63 -3.00
CA VAL A 42 -10.09 -2.63 -1.96
C VAL A 42 -8.99 -3.69 -1.99
N VAL A 43 -8.24 -3.79 -0.89
CA VAL A 43 -7.24 -4.85 -0.68
C VAL A 43 -7.69 -5.72 0.48
N HIS A 44 -7.82 -7.03 0.26
CA HIS A 44 -8.21 -7.97 1.31
C HIS A 44 -7.37 -9.24 1.29
N CYS A 45 -7.30 -9.90 2.44
CA CYS A 45 -6.82 -11.27 2.54
C CYS A 45 -7.88 -12.12 3.25
N SER A 46 -7.52 -12.93 4.25
CA SER A 46 -8.48 -13.63 5.11
C SER A 46 -9.00 -12.70 6.20
N ALA A 47 -8.14 -12.25 7.12
CA ALA A 47 -8.50 -11.27 8.16
C ALA A 47 -8.31 -9.79 7.74
N GLY A 48 -7.69 -9.56 6.57
CA GLY A 48 -7.45 -8.20 6.04
C GLY A 48 -6.41 -7.39 6.82
N VAL A 49 -5.41 -8.04 7.42
CA VAL A 49 -4.38 -7.36 8.25
C VAL A 49 -2.93 -7.78 7.91
N GLY A 50 -2.64 -9.07 7.75
CA GLY A 50 -1.28 -9.55 7.47
C GLY A 50 -0.81 -9.25 6.04
N ARG A 51 -1.22 -10.09 5.07
CA ARG A 51 -0.87 -9.89 3.64
C ARG A 51 -1.38 -8.56 3.07
N THR A 52 -2.55 -8.10 3.52
CA THR A 52 -3.09 -6.78 3.17
C THR A 52 -2.14 -5.67 3.60
N GLY A 53 -1.62 -5.71 4.84
CA GLY A 53 -0.65 -4.74 5.33
C GLY A 53 0.67 -4.77 4.57
N VAL A 54 1.16 -5.95 4.18
CA VAL A 54 2.36 -6.06 3.34
C VAL A 54 2.17 -5.35 2.01
N VAL A 55 1.06 -5.59 1.31
CA VAL A 55 0.79 -4.95 0.01
C VAL A 55 0.68 -3.44 0.15
N ILE A 56 -0.12 -2.97 1.11
CA ILE A 56 -0.33 -1.53 1.32
C ILE A 56 0.97 -0.83 1.72
N LEU A 57 1.71 -1.37 2.69
CA LEU A 57 2.97 -0.76 3.14
C LEU A 57 4.01 -0.73 2.01
N THR A 58 4.13 -1.80 1.24
CA THR A 58 5.09 -1.88 0.13
C THR A 58 4.77 -0.84 -0.94
N GLU A 59 3.52 -0.71 -1.36
CA GLU A 59 3.10 0.30 -2.35
C GLU A 59 3.38 1.73 -1.85
N LEU A 60 3.10 2.00 -0.58
CA LEU A 60 3.40 3.30 0.03
C LEU A 60 4.90 3.59 0.03
N MET A 61 5.74 2.63 0.42
CA MET A 61 7.18 2.83 0.50
C MET A 61 7.80 2.98 -0.89
N ILE A 62 7.33 2.21 -1.88
CA ILE A 62 7.74 2.38 -3.28
C ILE A 62 7.34 3.77 -3.78
N GLY A 63 6.13 4.23 -3.47
CA GLY A 63 5.70 5.58 -3.82
C GLY A 63 6.58 6.66 -3.18
N CYS A 64 7.01 6.47 -1.93
CA CYS A 64 7.98 7.36 -1.27
C CYS A 64 9.33 7.36 -2.00
N LEU A 65 9.85 6.17 -2.35
CA LEU A 65 11.12 6.05 -3.08
C LEU A 65 11.06 6.71 -4.47
N GLU A 66 9.96 6.53 -5.22
CA GLU A 66 9.80 7.12 -6.55
C GLU A 66 9.75 8.65 -6.54
N HIS A 67 9.25 9.24 -5.45
CA HIS A 67 9.17 10.70 -5.27
C HIS A 67 10.33 11.28 -4.45
N ASN A 68 11.34 10.45 -4.12
CA ASN A 68 12.50 10.83 -3.31
C ASN A 68 12.13 11.38 -1.91
N GLU A 69 11.05 10.85 -1.34
CA GLU A 69 10.58 11.14 0.01
C GLU A 69 11.28 10.27 1.05
N LYS A 70 11.31 10.73 2.31
CA LYS A 70 11.96 9.98 3.40
C LYS A 70 11.23 8.66 3.65
N VAL A 71 11.94 7.54 3.49
CA VAL A 71 11.41 6.20 3.77
C VAL A 71 11.69 5.78 5.20
N ASP A 72 10.64 5.71 6.01
CA ASP A 72 10.70 5.19 7.37
C ASP A 72 9.62 4.09 7.57
N VAL A 73 10.01 2.85 7.30
CA VAL A 73 9.11 1.68 7.32
C VAL A 73 8.42 1.46 8.68
N PRO A 74 9.11 1.51 9.85
CA PRO A 74 8.43 1.32 11.14
C PRO A 74 7.43 2.44 11.46
N VAL A 75 7.76 3.70 11.17
CA VAL A 75 6.83 4.84 11.37
C VAL A 75 5.58 4.66 10.50
N MET A 76 5.79 4.30 9.24
CA MET A 76 4.69 4.07 8.30
C MET A 76 3.83 2.86 8.67
N LEU A 77 4.43 1.80 9.22
CA LEU A 77 3.67 0.67 9.77
C LEU A 77 2.86 1.08 11.01
N GLN A 78 3.39 1.96 11.86
CA GLN A 78 2.65 2.47 13.01
C GLN A 78 1.39 3.22 12.56
N HIS A 79 1.49 4.12 11.57
CA HIS A 79 0.33 4.82 11.01
C HIS A 79 -0.71 3.87 10.41
N LEU A 80 -0.27 2.79 9.74
CA LEU A 80 -1.20 1.76 9.25
C LEU A 80 -1.91 1.04 10.39
N ARG A 81 -1.23 0.81 11.52
CA ARG A 81 -1.80 0.17 12.71
C ARG A 81 -2.77 1.08 13.48
N GLU A 82 -2.56 2.39 13.42
CA GLU A 82 -3.47 3.40 13.96
C GLU A 82 -4.79 3.44 13.17
N GLN A 83 -4.74 3.26 11.84
CA GLN A 83 -5.95 3.18 11.01
C GLN A 83 -6.65 1.81 11.06
N ARG A 84 -5.88 0.73 11.18
CA ARG A 84 -6.39 -0.64 11.27
C ARG A 84 -5.44 -1.49 12.10
N MET A 85 -5.90 -1.93 13.27
CA MET A 85 -5.08 -2.76 14.17
C MET A 85 -4.52 -4.02 13.51
N PHE A 86 -3.38 -4.50 14.04
CA PHE A 86 -2.71 -5.75 13.64
C PHE A 86 -2.17 -5.81 12.20
N MET A 87 -2.01 -4.67 11.52
CA MET A 87 -1.36 -4.62 10.21
C MET A 87 0.07 -5.19 10.30
N ILE A 88 0.38 -6.13 9.40
CA ILE A 88 1.60 -6.96 9.39
C ILE A 88 1.81 -7.72 10.71
N GLN A 89 1.52 -9.02 10.70
CA GLN A 89 1.44 -9.84 11.92
C GLN A 89 2.73 -10.61 12.23
N THR A 90 3.57 -10.87 11.22
CA THR A 90 4.73 -11.76 11.38
C THR A 90 6.02 -11.08 10.95
N ILE A 91 7.13 -11.50 11.57
CA ILE A 91 8.48 -11.02 11.23
C ILE A 91 8.82 -11.35 9.77
N ALA A 92 8.39 -12.51 9.26
CA ALA A 92 8.60 -12.91 7.88
C ALA A 92 7.93 -11.92 6.89
N GLN A 93 6.70 -11.48 7.19
CA GLN A 93 6.01 -10.47 6.39
C GLN A 93 6.73 -9.11 6.43
N TYR A 94 7.20 -8.70 7.60
CA TYR A 94 7.93 -7.45 7.75
C TYR A 94 9.28 -7.48 7.00
N LYS A 95 10.04 -8.57 7.14
CA LYS A 95 11.28 -8.80 6.39
C LYS A 95 11.04 -8.83 4.88
N PHE A 96 9.93 -9.43 4.44
CA PHE A 96 9.56 -9.46 3.04
C PHE A 96 9.37 -8.05 2.46
N VAL A 97 8.77 -7.12 3.21
CA VAL A 97 8.66 -5.71 2.77
C VAL A 97 10.04 -5.12 2.46
N TYR A 98 11.02 -5.27 3.36
CA TYR A 98 12.38 -4.80 3.11
C TYR A 98 13.03 -5.47 1.90
N GLN A 99 12.85 -6.79 1.73
CA GLN A 99 13.39 -7.51 0.57
C GLN A 99 12.83 -6.95 -0.75
N VAL A 100 11.54 -6.63 -0.79
CA VAL A 100 10.92 -6.03 -1.97
C VAL A 100 11.46 -4.62 -2.22
N LEU A 101 11.65 -3.81 -1.18
CA LEU A 101 12.19 -2.45 -1.33
C LEU A 101 13.64 -2.46 -1.82
N ILE A 102 14.47 -3.36 -1.28
CA ILE A 102 15.85 -3.54 -1.75
C ILE A 102 15.87 -3.98 -3.21
N LEU A 103 15.04 -4.96 -3.57
CA LEU A 103 14.92 -5.43 -4.95
C LEU A 103 14.43 -4.32 -5.89
N PHE A 104 13.49 -3.49 -5.43
CA PHE A 104 13.00 -2.34 -6.17
C PHE A 104 14.15 -1.34 -6.44
N LEU A 105 14.93 -0.99 -5.42
CA LEU A 105 16.09 -0.10 -5.56
C LEU A 105 17.18 -0.68 -6.48
N GLN A 106 17.43 -1.99 -6.42
CA GLN A 106 18.40 -2.65 -7.31
C GLN A 106 17.97 -2.62 -8.79
N ASN A 107 16.67 -2.76 -9.06
CA ASN A 107 16.14 -2.73 -10.42
C ASN A 107 15.96 -1.29 -10.94
N SER A 108 15.75 -0.33 -10.02
CA SER A 108 15.68 1.09 -10.32
C SER A 108 17.10 1.62 -10.39
N ARG A 109 17.73 1.60 -11.58
CA ARG A 109 19.12 2.03 -11.86
C ARG A 109 19.50 3.42 -11.29
N LEU A 110 19.70 3.51 -9.99
CA LEU A 110 20.28 4.62 -9.22
C LEU A 110 21.67 4.24 -8.67
N ILE A 111 22.21 3.10 -9.12
CA ILE A 111 23.59 2.65 -8.94
C ILE A 111 24.04 1.95 -10.23
#